data_AF-A0A524M2W7-F1
#
_entry.id   AF-A0A524M2W7-F1
#
_cell.length_a   1.000
_cell.length_b   1.000
_cell.length_c   1.000
_cell.angle_alpha   90.00
_cell.angle_beta   90.00
_cell.angle_gamma   90.00
#
_symmetry.space_group_name_H-M   'P 1'
#
loop_
_entity.id
_entity.type
_entity.pdbx_description
1 polymer ?
#
loop_
_entity_poly.entity_id
_entity_poly.type
_entity_poly.pdbx_seq_one_letter_code
_entity_poly.pdbx_strand_id
1 'polypeptide(L)'
;GTHTIRCQATDPSGNTGYSQISVTVANGGGGDNVLQNGVTSTSSLSATGATEMWTIQVDADAVSMYSVLTCGSADFDLYGRRGAAPTTSTYDWRGYTSGGEEVTFNTPGAGTWYIMVRSYSGTGSYGLTVSITYGGGGGGDGIVRKWAVIVGISDYKAISDLSYCDEDATDWYNYLNNVMDYDYIRVLGDTHTTNYPSYYAIANEANVKACLTWLGGADGDDEVAFITSGHGSGTGTGSSYLCMWDSGSGESGQDGNLYDTELDNYVGAWAAGEIFIFIDHCYSGGMIPEIAALSNHAKVYMTTTCTQDGYGYDDPTHQNGAWTYYFLQYGLINHYGSNPNTLMESCFDYALAAYPYSGGDTPQEYDGNTSVGFKL
;
A
#
# COMPACT_ATOMS: atom_id res chain seq x y z
N GLY A 1 19.02 -12.34 16.58
CA GLY A 1 18.65 -12.13 17.99
C GLY A 1 17.57 -11.06 18.07
N THR A 2 16.64 -11.20 19.01
CA THR A 2 15.62 -10.17 19.27
C THR A 2 16.20 -9.11 20.19
N HIS A 3 16.22 -7.87 19.69
CA HIS A 3 16.62 -6.68 20.41
C HIS A 3 15.37 -5.88 20.75
N THR A 4 15.10 -5.71 22.04
CA THR A 4 13.98 -4.88 22.48
C THR A 4 14.50 -3.48 22.80
N ILE A 5 14.00 -2.49 22.06
CA ILE A 5 14.21 -1.08 22.39
C ILE A 5 13.02 -0.65 23.24
N ARG A 6 13.28 -0.31 24.50
CA ARG A 6 12.28 0.27 25.40
C ARG A 6 12.47 1.77 25.46
N CYS A 7 11.46 2.52 25.04
CA CYS A 7 11.41 3.96 25.23
C CYS A 7 10.62 4.26 26.50
N GLN A 8 11.19 5.06 27.41
CA GLN A 8 10.54 5.48 28.65
C GLN A 8 10.47 7.02 28.68
N ALA A 9 9.28 7.56 28.88
CA ALA A 9 9.05 8.99 29.07
C ALA A 9 8.80 9.28 30.55
N THR A 10 9.29 10.42 31.03
CA THR A 10 9.06 10.92 32.40
C THR A 10 8.49 12.33 32.34
N ASP A 11 7.38 12.60 33.02
CA ASP A 11 6.78 13.93 33.08
C ASP A 11 7.47 14.83 34.15
N PRO A 12 7.18 16.15 34.17
CA PRO A 12 7.76 17.06 35.18
C PRO A 12 7.36 16.76 36.63
N SER A 13 6.35 15.92 36.85
CA SER A 13 5.90 15.47 38.17
C SER A 13 6.58 14.17 38.62
N GLY A 14 7.42 13.56 37.77
CA GLY A 14 8.16 12.34 38.05
C GLY A 14 7.43 11.05 37.68
N ASN A 15 6.27 11.11 37.01
CA ASN A 15 5.58 9.90 36.55
C ASN A 15 6.26 9.35 35.30
N THR A 16 6.37 8.02 35.20
CA THR A 16 6.99 7.36 34.05
C THR A 16 6.03 6.46 33.28
N GLY A 17 6.08 6.49 31.95
CA GLY A 17 5.43 5.53 31.06
C GLY A 17 6.45 4.90 30.09
N TYR A 18 6.18 3.70 29.58
CA TYR A 18 7.07 3.05 28.61
C TYR A 18 6.30 2.42 27.45
N SER A 19 6.94 2.41 26.28
CA SER A 19 6.60 1.56 25.14
C SER A 19 7.82 0.74 24.74
N GLN A 20 7.62 -0.34 24.01
CA GLN A 20 8.72 -1.15 23.52
C GLN A 20 8.45 -1.64 22.10
N ILE A 21 9.49 -1.60 21.28
CA ILE A 21 9.53 -2.29 20.00
C ILE A 21 10.55 -3.42 20.11
N SER A 22 10.16 -4.60 19.66
CA SER A 22 11.04 -5.76 19.58
C SER A 22 11.47 -5.94 18.14
N VAL A 23 12.72 -5.60 17.85
CA VAL A 23 13.31 -5.80 16.53
C VAL A 23 14.08 -7.11 16.56
N THR A 24 13.62 -8.09 15.79
CA THR A 24 14.41 -9.30 15.56
C THR A 24 15.42 -9.02 14.46
N VAL A 25 16.64 -8.66 14.85
CA VAL A 25 17.76 -8.58 13.92
C VAL A 25 18.27 -9.99 13.71
N ALA A 26 17.98 -10.58 12.56
CA ALA A 26 18.66 -11.79 12.10
C ALA A 26 20.14 -11.46 11.81
N ASN A 27 20.97 -11.48 12.86
CA ASN A 27 22.42 -11.47 12.71
C ASN A 27 22.85 -12.82 12.11
N GLY A 28 23.44 -12.81 10.92
CA GLY A 28 24.13 -13.96 10.32
C GLY A 28 23.58 -14.31 8.94
N GLY A 29 24.38 -14.45 7.88
CA GLY A 29 25.71 -15.05 7.95
C GLY A 29 25.64 -16.47 8.52
N GLY A 30 24.77 -17.32 7.95
CA GLY A 30 24.74 -18.78 8.16
C GLY A 30 24.17 -19.26 9.50
N GLY A 31 22.92 -19.74 9.48
CA GLY A 31 22.31 -20.48 10.57
C GLY A 31 20.85 -20.77 10.26
N ASP A 32 20.59 -22.01 9.83
CA ASP A 32 19.32 -22.64 9.54
C ASP A 32 18.72 -22.34 8.16
N ASN A 33 18.51 -23.42 7.42
CA ASN A 33 18.03 -23.51 6.05
C ASN A 33 16.60 -22.95 5.90
N VAL A 34 16.42 -21.63 5.98
CA VAL A 34 15.14 -20.94 5.79
C VAL A 34 15.07 -20.39 4.36
N LEU A 35 14.01 -20.74 3.64
CA LEU A 35 13.74 -20.29 2.28
C LEU A 35 12.99 -18.96 2.28
N GLN A 36 13.25 -18.16 1.25
CA GLN A 36 12.48 -16.97 0.91
C GLN A 36 11.62 -17.26 -0.32
N ASN A 37 10.40 -16.72 -0.35
CA ASN A 37 9.46 -16.92 -1.45
C ASN A 37 10.08 -16.49 -2.80
N GLY A 38 10.11 -17.40 -3.77
CA GLY A 38 10.62 -17.16 -5.13
C GLY A 38 12.14 -17.02 -5.25
N VAL A 39 12.91 -17.13 -4.16
CA VAL A 39 14.37 -16.98 -4.17
C VAL A 39 15.05 -18.35 -4.21
N THR A 40 15.99 -18.53 -5.15
CA THR A 40 16.78 -19.75 -5.24
C THR A 40 17.83 -19.82 -4.13
N SER A 41 17.72 -20.83 -3.28
CA SER A 41 18.76 -21.21 -2.31
C SER A 41 19.64 -22.30 -2.89
N THR A 42 20.95 -22.24 -2.66
CA THR A 42 21.89 -23.26 -3.15
C THR A 42 22.60 -23.98 -2.01
N SER A 43 22.80 -25.29 -2.14
CA SER A 43 23.56 -26.11 -1.19
C SER A 43 24.11 -27.37 -1.90
N SER A 44 24.64 -28.34 -1.16
CA SER A 44 25.18 -29.59 -1.72
C SER A 44 25.04 -30.79 -0.79
N LEU A 45 24.83 -31.97 -1.36
CA LEU A 45 24.78 -33.24 -0.64
C LEU A 45 25.99 -34.11 -0.99
N SER A 46 26.65 -34.64 0.03
CA SER A 46 27.94 -35.34 -0.09
C SER A 46 27.87 -36.87 -0.11
N ALA A 47 26.68 -37.46 0.01
CA ALA A 47 26.48 -38.90 -0.05
C ALA A 47 25.07 -39.29 -0.52
N THR A 48 24.95 -40.45 -1.16
CA THR A 48 23.66 -41.09 -1.40
C THR A 48 22.92 -41.32 -0.09
N GLY A 49 21.66 -40.92 -0.03
CA GLY A 49 20.82 -40.98 1.18
C GLY A 49 21.04 -39.81 2.15
N ALA A 50 21.98 -38.89 1.88
CA ALA A 50 22.08 -37.66 2.63
C ALA A 50 20.82 -36.80 2.43
N THR A 51 20.44 -36.09 3.48
CA THR A 51 19.26 -35.22 3.49
C THR A 51 19.65 -33.85 4.01
N GLU A 52 18.98 -32.83 3.51
CA GLU A 52 19.04 -31.48 4.02
C GLU A 52 17.62 -30.95 4.19
N MET A 53 17.37 -30.35 5.35
CA MET A 53 16.06 -29.79 5.69
C MET A 53 16.05 -28.31 5.41
N TRP A 54 14.96 -27.82 4.83
CA TRP A 54 14.63 -26.41 4.68
C TRP A 54 13.29 -26.09 5.35
N THR A 55 13.05 -24.82 5.66
CA THR A 55 11.76 -24.32 6.14
C THR A 55 11.30 -23.09 5.38
N ILE A 56 9.99 -22.95 5.18
CA ILE A 56 9.36 -21.73 4.65
C ILE A 56 8.09 -21.42 5.46
N GLN A 57 7.85 -20.16 5.80
CA GLN A 57 6.54 -19.74 6.33
C GLN A 57 5.57 -19.56 5.16
N VAL A 58 4.35 -20.09 5.32
CA VAL A 58 3.26 -19.90 4.37
C VAL A 58 2.10 -19.27 5.12
N ASP A 59 1.54 -18.21 4.57
CA ASP A 59 0.47 -17.46 5.22
C ASP A 59 -0.91 -18.03 4.86
N ALA A 60 -1.97 -17.40 5.37
CA ALA A 60 -3.33 -17.74 4.96
C ALA A 60 -3.52 -17.53 3.45
N ASP A 61 -4.54 -18.17 2.88
CA ASP A 61 -5.00 -17.92 1.50
C ASP A 61 -4.03 -18.30 0.38
N ALA A 62 -2.96 -19.03 0.70
CA ALA A 62 -2.08 -19.64 -0.29
C ALA A 62 -2.85 -20.67 -1.11
N VAL A 63 -2.89 -20.50 -2.43
CA VAL A 63 -3.55 -21.40 -3.39
C VAL A 63 -2.59 -22.34 -4.09
N SER A 64 -1.29 -22.05 -4.07
CA SER A 64 -0.27 -22.92 -4.65
C SER A 64 1.09 -22.76 -3.97
N MET A 65 1.81 -23.87 -3.81
CA MET A 65 3.24 -23.92 -3.53
C MET A 65 3.92 -24.63 -4.70
N TYR A 66 4.71 -23.89 -5.46
CA TYR A 66 5.49 -24.38 -6.59
C TYR A 66 6.96 -24.51 -6.19
N SER A 67 7.48 -25.73 -6.19
CA SER A 67 8.86 -26.05 -5.79
C SER A 67 9.66 -26.56 -6.97
N VAL A 68 10.82 -25.95 -7.21
CA VAL A 68 11.75 -26.34 -8.27
C VAL A 68 13.09 -26.69 -7.63
N LEU A 69 13.55 -27.91 -7.87
CA LEU A 69 14.88 -28.37 -7.54
C LEU A 69 15.68 -28.59 -8.83
N THR A 70 16.79 -27.89 -8.95
CA THR A 70 17.77 -28.11 -10.01
C THR A 70 19.00 -28.80 -9.44
N CYS A 71 19.47 -29.85 -10.10
CA CYS A 71 20.73 -30.51 -9.79
C CYS A 71 21.37 -30.99 -11.10
N GLY A 72 22.70 -31.17 -11.08
CA GLY A 72 23.46 -31.58 -12.27
C GLY A 72 23.17 -33.02 -12.69
N SER A 73 24.17 -33.90 -12.61
CA SER A 73 23.99 -35.33 -12.92
C SER A 73 23.55 -36.18 -11.72
N ALA A 74 23.27 -35.54 -10.57
CA ALA A 74 22.74 -36.21 -9.38
C ALA A 74 21.21 -36.32 -9.47
N ASP A 75 20.65 -37.21 -8.65
CA ASP A 75 19.23 -37.51 -8.56
C ASP A 75 18.75 -37.21 -7.15
N PHE A 76 18.08 -36.08 -6.97
CA PHE A 76 17.70 -35.53 -5.68
C PHE A 76 16.18 -35.38 -5.60
N ASP A 77 15.58 -36.00 -4.59
CA ASP A 77 14.14 -35.97 -4.32
C ASP A 77 13.76 -34.79 -3.41
N LEU A 78 12.49 -34.37 -3.48
CA LEU A 78 11.87 -33.42 -2.56
C LEU A 78 10.77 -34.07 -1.71
N TYR A 79 10.68 -33.69 -0.44
CA TYR A 79 9.56 -34.05 0.43
C TYR A 79 9.11 -32.83 1.22
N GLY A 80 7.83 -32.48 1.18
CA GLY A 80 7.27 -31.34 1.93
C GLY A 80 6.23 -31.77 2.94
N ARG A 81 6.22 -31.13 4.12
CA ARG A 81 5.22 -31.36 5.17
C ARG A 81 4.99 -30.13 6.03
N ARG A 82 3.74 -29.86 6.38
CA ARG A 82 3.34 -28.75 7.23
C ARG A 82 3.48 -29.09 8.72
N GLY A 83 4.05 -28.17 9.49
CA GLY A 83 4.13 -28.21 10.96
C GLY A 83 5.11 -29.22 11.55
N ALA A 84 5.73 -30.08 10.74
CA ALA A 84 6.75 -31.04 11.18
C ALA A 84 7.66 -31.47 10.02
N ALA A 85 8.87 -31.92 10.34
CA ALA A 85 9.78 -32.50 9.35
C ALA A 85 9.15 -33.72 8.64
N PRO A 86 9.27 -33.83 7.30
CA PRO A 86 8.88 -35.01 6.55
C PRO A 86 9.88 -36.15 6.76
N THR A 87 9.44 -37.37 6.45
CA THR A 87 10.29 -38.55 6.27
C THR A 87 10.03 -39.14 4.88
N THR A 88 10.80 -40.15 4.46
CA THR A 88 10.54 -40.87 3.21
C THR A 88 9.23 -41.67 3.20
N SER A 89 8.55 -41.78 4.34
CA SER A 89 7.26 -42.47 4.49
C SER A 89 6.14 -41.57 5.04
N THR A 90 6.44 -40.32 5.42
CA THR A 90 5.46 -39.38 5.99
C THR A 90 5.72 -37.98 5.46
N TYR A 91 4.87 -37.55 4.54
CA TYR A 91 4.96 -36.27 3.82
C TYR A 91 3.56 -35.87 3.35
N ASP A 92 3.37 -34.58 3.09
CA ASP A 92 2.13 -34.07 2.48
C ASP A 92 2.26 -34.05 0.95
N TRP A 93 3.45 -33.76 0.43
CA TRP A 93 3.79 -33.85 -0.99
C TRP A 93 5.24 -34.29 -1.20
N ARG A 94 5.55 -34.79 -2.41
CA ARG A 94 6.91 -35.15 -2.80
C ARG A 94 7.20 -34.97 -4.30
N GLY A 95 8.46 -34.73 -4.64
CA GLY A 95 9.05 -34.88 -5.96
C GLY A 95 10.03 -36.06 -5.96
N TYR A 96 10.02 -36.88 -7.01
CA TYR A 96 10.84 -38.09 -7.13
C TYR A 96 11.09 -38.48 -8.60
N THR A 97 11.19 -37.49 -9.48
CA THR A 97 11.60 -37.69 -10.87
C THR A 97 13.11 -37.85 -10.99
N SER A 98 13.58 -38.51 -12.04
CA SER A 98 15.03 -38.66 -12.22
C SER A 98 15.70 -37.31 -12.44
N GLY A 99 16.68 -36.98 -11.60
CA GLY A 99 17.43 -35.74 -11.67
C GLY A 99 16.92 -34.71 -10.67
N GLY A 100 16.48 -33.55 -11.19
CA GLY A 100 15.84 -32.51 -10.40
C GLY A 100 14.33 -32.73 -10.22
N GLU A 101 13.67 -31.80 -9.56
CA GLU A 101 12.24 -31.88 -9.25
C GLU A 101 11.48 -30.62 -9.65
N GLU A 102 10.23 -30.78 -10.04
CA GLU A 102 9.30 -29.70 -10.28
C GLU A 102 7.92 -30.11 -9.78
N VAL A 103 7.48 -29.53 -8.67
CA VAL A 103 6.26 -29.97 -7.96
C VAL A 103 5.38 -28.77 -7.67
N THR A 104 4.09 -28.90 -7.99
CA THR A 104 3.05 -27.95 -7.55
C THR A 104 2.17 -28.63 -6.50
N PHE A 105 2.07 -28.02 -5.32
CA PHE A 105 1.17 -28.44 -4.26
C PHE A 105 0.09 -27.37 -4.05
N ASN A 106 -1.16 -27.71 -4.38
CA ASN A 106 -2.26 -26.76 -4.33
C ASN A 106 -2.77 -26.57 -2.89
N THR A 107 -3.24 -25.36 -2.60
CA THR A 107 -3.81 -24.96 -1.29
C THR A 107 -2.91 -25.30 -0.09
N PRO A 108 -1.63 -24.88 -0.08
CA PRO A 108 -0.76 -25.09 1.07
C PRO A 108 -1.31 -24.28 2.25
N GLY A 109 -2.04 -24.92 3.16
CA GLY A 109 -2.61 -24.18 4.29
C GLY A 109 -1.51 -23.48 5.12
N ALA A 110 -1.90 -22.39 5.79
CA ALA A 110 -1.00 -21.56 6.57
C ALA A 110 -0.18 -22.34 7.62
N GLY A 111 1.00 -21.84 7.91
CA GLY A 111 1.95 -22.35 8.90
C GLY A 111 3.33 -22.64 8.32
N THR A 112 4.23 -23.11 9.19
CA THR A 112 5.59 -23.48 8.79
C THR A 112 5.60 -24.77 7.99
N TRP A 113 6.17 -24.73 6.80
CA TRP A 113 6.42 -25.90 5.96
C TRP A 113 7.88 -26.32 6.07
N TYR A 114 8.10 -27.63 6.16
CA TYR A 114 9.41 -28.28 6.20
C TYR A 114 9.62 -29.01 4.88
N ILE A 115 10.72 -28.70 4.18
CA ILE A 115 11.04 -29.23 2.86
C ILE A 115 12.38 -29.96 2.93
N MET A 116 12.38 -31.27 2.78
CA MET A 116 13.59 -32.10 2.76
C MET A 116 14.06 -32.29 1.32
N VAL A 117 15.31 -31.94 1.05
CA VAL A 117 16.05 -32.40 -0.14
C VAL A 117 16.77 -33.68 0.24
N ARG A 118 16.63 -34.73 -0.57
CA ARG A 118 17.28 -36.03 -0.30
C ARG A 118 18.05 -36.51 -1.52
N SER A 119 19.30 -36.91 -1.35
CA SER A 119 20.03 -37.59 -2.41
C SER A 119 19.50 -39.01 -2.60
N TYR A 120 18.75 -39.24 -3.68
CA TYR A 120 18.36 -40.58 -4.09
C TYR A 120 19.55 -41.31 -4.72
N SER A 121 20.30 -40.64 -5.61
CA SER A 121 21.57 -41.13 -6.12
C SER A 121 22.54 -39.99 -6.51
N GLY A 122 23.84 -40.23 -6.34
CA GLY A 122 24.87 -39.24 -6.64
C GLY A 122 25.07 -38.19 -5.56
N THR A 123 25.99 -37.26 -5.83
CA THR A 123 26.42 -36.20 -4.90
C THR A 123 26.70 -34.94 -5.71
N GLY A 124 26.46 -33.77 -5.13
CA GLY A 124 26.72 -32.51 -5.82
C GLY A 124 25.87 -31.38 -5.27
N SER A 125 25.99 -30.24 -5.94
CA SER A 125 25.21 -29.05 -5.62
C SER A 125 23.81 -29.09 -6.22
N TYR A 126 22.90 -28.38 -5.58
CA TYR A 126 21.55 -28.15 -6.07
C TYR A 126 21.13 -26.69 -5.85
N GLY A 127 20.13 -26.26 -6.61
CA GLY A 127 19.37 -25.03 -6.37
C GLY A 127 17.92 -25.39 -6.06
N LEU A 128 17.38 -24.87 -4.96
CA LEU A 128 16.00 -25.02 -4.54
C LEU A 128 15.30 -23.66 -4.57
N THR A 129 14.23 -23.55 -5.34
CA THR A 129 13.32 -22.39 -5.36
C THR A 129 11.94 -22.85 -4.92
N VAL A 130 11.33 -22.13 -4.00
CA VAL A 130 9.95 -22.38 -3.58
C VAL A 130 9.16 -21.08 -3.73
N SER A 131 8.13 -21.11 -4.57
CA SER A 131 7.26 -19.98 -4.88
C SER A 131 5.85 -20.26 -4.36
N ILE A 132 5.32 -19.36 -3.54
CA ILE A 132 3.96 -19.42 -3.03
C ILE A 132 3.09 -18.46 -3.85
N THR A 133 1.96 -18.97 -4.35
CA THR A 133 0.91 -18.18 -4.97
C THR A 133 -0.28 -18.11 -4.03
N TYR A 134 -0.76 -16.91 -3.77
CA TYR A 134 -1.94 -16.64 -2.96
C TYR A 134 -3.14 -16.34 -3.86
N GLY A 135 -4.34 -16.80 -3.47
CA GLY A 135 -5.52 -16.76 -4.32
C GLY A 135 -6.30 -15.48 -4.14
N GLY A 136 -6.14 -14.53 -5.07
CA GLY A 136 -7.05 -13.40 -5.28
C GLY A 136 -7.22 -12.47 -4.08
N GLY A 137 -6.47 -11.37 -4.08
CA GLY A 137 -6.49 -10.33 -3.04
C GLY A 137 -5.31 -10.51 -2.10
N GLY A 138 -4.33 -9.60 -2.17
CA GLY A 138 -3.07 -9.69 -1.44
C GLY A 138 -3.28 -10.08 0.02
N GLY A 139 -2.87 -11.29 0.39
CA GLY A 139 -2.69 -11.61 1.80
C GLY A 139 -1.47 -10.83 2.27
N GLY A 140 -1.64 -10.01 3.29
CA GLY A 140 -0.56 -9.26 3.90
C GLY A 140 0.53 -10.15 4.48
N ASP A 141 1.78 -9.70 4.42
CA ASP A 141 2.94 -10.47 4.91
C ASP A 141 3.12 -10.40 6.44
N GLY A 142 2.18 -9.74 7.14
CA GLY A 142 2.20 -9.51 8.58
C GLY A 142 3.02 -8.28 8.98
N ILE A 143 3.54 -7.52 8.02
CA ILE A 143 4.23 -6.25 8.20
C ILE A 143 3.43 -5.17 7.48
N VAL A 144 2.62 -4.45 8.24
CA VAL A 144 1.89 -3.27 7.72
C VAL A 144 2.88 -2.20 7.28
N ARG A 145 2.83 -1.84 6.00
CA ARG A 145 3.51 -0.67 5.43
C ARG A 145 2.48 0.34 4.98
N LYS A 146 2.85 1.61 5.10
CA LYS A 146 1.97 2.74 4.76
C LYS A 146 2.51 3.51 3.57
N TRP A 147 1.72 3.57 2.50
CA TRP A 147 2.11 4.15 1.21
C TRP A 147 1.23 5.35 0.86
N ALA A 148 1.81 6.43 0.38
CA ALA A 148 1.05 7.59 -0.05
C ALA A 148 1.55 8.18 -1.37
N VAL A 149 0.59 8.61 -2.18
CA VAL A 149 0.82 9.54 -3.28
C VAL A 149 0.10 10.84 -2.96
N ILE A 150 0.84 11.94 -2.97
CA ILE A 150 0.32 13.28 -2.71
C ILE A 150 0.54 14.12 -3.97
N VAL A 151 -0.50 14.77 -4.46
CA VAL A 151 -0.47 15.66 -5.62
C VAL A 151 -0.97 17.04 -5.21
N GLY A 152 -0.16 18.07 -5.41
CA GLY A 152 -0.56 19.46 -5.22
C GLY A 152 -0.11 20.26 -6.41
N ILE A 153 -0.98 21.02 -7.05
CA ILE A 153 -0.63 21.76 -8.27
C ILE A 153 -1.18 23.17 -8.16
N SER A 154 -0.31 24.15 -7.90
CA SER A 154 -0.67 25.56 -7.92
C SER A 154 -0.36 26.16 -9.29
N ASP A 155 0.82 25.90 -9.83
CA ASP A 155 1.25 26.48 -11.11
C ASP A 155 1.06 25.51 -12.28
N TYR A 156 0.03 25.75 -13.09
CA TYR A 156 -0.32 24.89 -14.22
C TYR A 156 0.41 25.29 -15.49
N LYS A 157 0.66 24.31 -16.36
CA LYS A 157 1.37 24.56 -17.61
C LYS A 157 0.57 25.39 -18.61
N ALA A 158 -0.72 25.12 -18.72
CA ALA A 158 -1.56 25.62 -19.82
C ALA A 158 -2.96 26.09 -19.40
N ILE A 159 -3.34 25.88 -18.14
CA ILE A 159 -4.57 26.43 -17.56
C ILE A 159 -4.22 27.47 -16.48
N SER A 160 -5.22 28.10 -15.88
CA SER A 160 -4.99 29.14 -14.87
C SER A 160 -4.40 28.55 -13.59
N ASP A 161 -3.53 29.30 -12.93
CA ASP A 161 -2.91 28.91 -11.67
C ASP A 161 -3.90 28.99 -10.50
N LEU A 162 -3.62 28.20 -9.46
CA LEU A 162 -4.24 28.23 -8.13
C LEU A 162 -3.23 28.75 -7.10
N SER A 163 -3.66 28.96 -5.86
CA SER A 163 -2.81 29.64 -4.86
C SER A 163 -2.25 28.74 -3.77
N TYR A 164 -2.91 27.63 -3.42
CA TYR A 164 -2.60 26.92 -2.17
C TYR A 164 -2.50 25.39 -2.26
N CYS A 165 -2.51 24.83 -3.47
CA CYS A 165 -2.52 23.38 -3.63
C CYS A 165 -1.17 22.73 -3.26
N ASP A 166 -0.07 23.47 -3.37
CA ASP A 166 1.26 23.08 -2.92
C ASP A 166 1.41 23.19 -1.38
N GLU A 167 0.78 24.17 -0.73
CA GLU A 167 0.62 24.18 0.73
C GLU A 167 -0.23 22.99 1.22
N ASP A 168 -1.33 22.65 0.54
CA ASP A 168 -2.15 21.48 0.87
C ASP A 168 -1.32 20.18 0.81
N ALA A 169 -0.55 20.01 -0.26
CA ALA A 169 0.35 18.85 -0.40
C ALA A 169 1.42 18.83 0.72
N THR A 170 1.91 20.00 1.12
CA THR A 170 2.88 20.14 2.21
C THR A 170 2.28 19.73 3.55
N ASP A 171 1.07 20.18 3.86
CA ASP A 171 0.38 19.86 5.12
C ASP A 171 0.04 18.37 5.20
N TRP A 172 -0.46 17.79 4.11
CA TRP A 172 -0.69 16.36 4.04
C TRP A 172 0.60 15.54 4.16
N TYR A 173 1.68 15.95 3.48
CA TYR A 173 2.97 15.27 3.63
C TYR A 173 3.43 15.29 5.08
N ASN A 174 3.36 16.45 5.73
CA ASN A 174 3.79 16.61 7.11
C ASN A 174 2.94 15.77 8.07
N TYR A 175 1.62 15.70 7.85
CA TYR A 175 0.73 14.87 8.66
C TYR A 175 1.01 13.38 8.45
N LEU A 176 1.02 12.90 7.22
CA LEU A 176 1.26 11.48 6.94
C LEU A 176 2.65 11.03 7.41
N ASN A 177 3.69 11.81 7.12
CA ASN A 177 5.07 11.46 7.45
C ASN A 177 5.39 11.57 8.95
N ASN A 178 4.93 12.63 9.62
CA ASN A 178 5.38 12.94 10.98
C ASN A 178 4.39 12.51 12.07
N VAL A 179 3.14 12.20 11.71
CA VAL A 179 2.07 11.86 12.65
C VAL A 179 1.55 10.45 12.43
N MET A 180 1.30 10.07 11.17
CA MET A 180 0.65 8.80 10.84
C MET A 180 1.64 7.68 10.49
N ASP A 181 2.95 7.94 10.62
CA ASP A 181 4.03 6.99 10.38
C ASP A 181 4.00 6.36 8.97
N TYR A 182 3.69 7.15 7.93
CA TYR A 182 3.74 6.67 6.55
C TYR A 182 5.18 6.42 6.07
N ASP A 183 5.46 5.18 5.63
CA ASP A 183 6.81 4.73 5.24
C ASP A 183 7.24 5.21 3.85
N TYR A 184 6.30 5.20 2.90
CA TYR A 184 6.58 5.39 1.48
C TYR A 184 5.71 6.50 0.91
N ILE A 185 6.25 7.71 0.82
CA ILE A 185 5.49 8.87 0.31
C ILE A 185 6.13 9.40 -0.97
N ARG A 186 5.32 9.54 -2.04
CA ARG A 186 5.69 10.23 -3.26
C ARG A 186 4.85 11.49 -3.42
N VAL A 187 5.51 12.64 -3.38
CA VAL A 187 4.89 13.95 -3.60
C VAL A 187 5.14 14.36 -5.05
N LEU A 188 4.07 14.64 -5.80
CA LEU A 188 4.15 15.22 -7.13
C LEU A 188 3.62 16.64 -7.10
N GLY A 189 4.34 17.53 -7.76
CA GLY A 189 4.05 18.96 -7.74
C GLY A 189 4.18 19.63 -9.10
N ASP A 190 4.12 20.94 -9.11
CA ASP A 190 4.45 21.77 -10.28
C ASP A 190 5.96 22.06 -10.39
N THR A 191 6.33 23.07 -11.17
CA THR A 191 7.74 23.42 -11.41
C THR A 191 8.43 24.11 -10.24
N HIS A 192 7.71 24.56 -9.22
CA HIS A 192 8.25 25.23 -8.03
C HIS A 192 8.63 24.22 -6.95
N THR A 193 9.60 23.36 -7.26
CA THR A 193 9.97 22.21 -6.42
C THR A 193 10.38 22.54 -4.99
N THR A 194 10.76 23.79 -4.70
CA THR A 194 11.12 24.27 -3.35
C THR A 194 9.93 24.45 -2.42
N ASN A 195 8.71 24.48 -2.95
CA ASN A 195 7.49 24.64 -2.16
C ASN A 195 7.09 23.33 -1.45
N TYR A 196 7.67 22.20 -1.88
CA TYR A 196 7.32 20.89 -1.38
C TYR A 196 8.40 20.36 -0.40
N PRO A 197 8.01 19.77 0.74
CA PRO A 197 8.95 19.20 1.71
C PRO A 197 9.67 17.95 1.18
N SER A 198 9.06 17.26 0.22
CA SER A 198 9.64 16.21 -0.60
C SER A 198 9.15 16.40 -2.03
N TYR A 199 9.94 16.03 -3.03
CA TYR A 199 9.57 16.18 -4.44
C TYR A 199 10.03 14.98 -5.25
N TYR A 200 9.07 14.15 -5.66
CA TYR A 200 9.34 12.95 -6.45
C TYR A 200 9.39 13.26 -7.95
N ALA A 201 8.36 13.94 -8.47
CA ALA A 201 8.25 14.25 -9.90
C ALA A 201 7.26 15.41 -10.14
N ILE A 202 7.27 15.93 -11.36
CA ILE A 202 6.21 16.83 -11.81
C ILE A 202 4.90 16.08 -11.96
N ALA A 203 3.79 16.67 -11.53
CA ALA A 203 2.45 16.08 -11.51
C ALA A 203 1.77 16.08 -12.89
N ASN A 204 2.51 15.74 -13.96
CA ASN A 204 1.88 15.45 -15.24
C ASN A 204 1.12 14.12 -15.17
N GLU A 205 0.15 13.94 -16.07
CA GLU A 205 -0.76 12.79 -16.03
C GLU A 205 -0.02 11.45 -16.06
N ALA A 206 1.02 11.34 -16.89
CA ALA A 206 1.82 10.10 -16.98
C ALA A 206 2.53 9.74 -15.68
N ASN A 207 3.11 10.73 -14.98
CA ASN A 207 3.80 10.51 -13.71
C ASN A 207 2.82 10.18 -12.58
N VAL A 208 1.65 10.83 -12.56
CA VAL A 208 0.60 10.53 -11.59
C VAL A 208 0.09 9.10 -11.80
N LYS A 209 -0.26 8.69 -13.03
CA LYS A 209 -0.65 7.32 -13.36
C LYS A 209 0.42 6.28 -12.98
N ALA A 210 1.70 6.60 -13.19
CA ALA A 210 2.80 5.74 -12.77
C ALA A 210 2.91 5.61 -11.23
N CYS A 211 2.58 6.66 -10.48
CA CYS A 211 2.55 6.60 -9.01
C CYS A 211 1.31 5.86 -8.48
N LEU A 212 0.15 6.00 -9.12
CA LEU A 212 -1.03 5.19 -8.81
C LEU A 212 -0.80 3.70 -9.10
N THR A 213 -0.06 3.38 -10.17
CA THR A 213 0.39 2.00 -10.44
C THR A 213 1.33 1.50 -9.35
N TRP A 214 2.24 2.35 -8.86
CA TRP A 214 3.16 2.03 -7.78
C TRP A 214 2.47 1.76 -6.45
N LEU A 215 1.37 2.47 -6.12
CA LEU A 215 0.53 2.15 -4.97
C LEU A 215 -0.07 0.74 -5.05
N GLY A 216 -0.32 0.22 -6.26
CA GLY A 216 -0.74 -1.17 -6.47
C GLY A 216 0.31 -2.23 -6.11
N GLY A 217 1.52 -1.82 -5.72
CA GLY A 217 2.53 -2.70 -5.14
C GLY A 217 2.32 -3.02 -3.65
N ALA A 218 1.44 -2.29 -2.96
CA ALA A 218 1.04 -2.59 -1.59
C ALA A 218 0.30 -3.94 -1.54
N ASP A 219 0.57 -4.76 -0.53
CA ASP A 219 -0.18 -5.99 -0.28
C ASP A 219 -1.42 -5.71 0.59
N GLY A 220 -2.12 -6.71 1.11
CA GLY A 220 -3.43 -6.47 1.74
C GLY A 220 -3.46 -6.31 3.25
N ASP A 221 -2.32 -6.30 3.95
CA ASP A 221 -2.24 -5.69 5.28
C ASP A 221 -1.63 -4.30 5.26
N ASP A 222 -1.07 -3.86 4.12
CA ASP A 222 -0.64 -2.48 3.90
C ASP A 222 -1.81 -1.47 3.84
N GLU A 223 -1.49 -0.21 4.12
CA GLU A 223 -2.39 0.93 4.03
C GLU A 223 -1.94 1.87 2.91
N VAL A 224 -2.89 2.38 2.12
CA VAL A 224 -2.62 3.28 0.99
C VAL A 224 -3.41 4.57 1.14
N ALA A 225 -2.76 5.71 0.86
CA ALA A 225 -3.39 7.01 0.72
C ALA A 225 -3.14 7.64 -0.66
N PHE A 226 -4.20 8.14 -1.30
CA PHE A 226 -4.10 9.03 -2.45
C PHE A 226 -4.72 10.38 -2.11
N ILE A 227 -3.89 11.42 -2.14
CA ILE A 227 -4.27 12.77 -1.76
C ILE A 227 -3.98 13.71 -2.91
N THR A 228 -4.94 14.55 -3.27
CA THR A 228 -4.81 15.42 -4.43
C THR A 228 -5.57 16.73 -4.23
N SER A 229 -4.90 17.86 -4.51
CA SER A 229 -5.47 19.21 -4.50
C SER A 229 -5.11 19.92 -5.82
N GLY A 230 -6.10 20.56 -6.45
CA GLY A 230 -5.93 21.24 -7.74
C GLY A 230 -7.22 21.52 -8.49
N HIS A 231 -7.10 21.90 -9.77
CA HIS A 231 -8.25 22.05 -10.66
C HIS A 231 -8.95 20.73 -10.92
N GLY A 232 -10.27 20.76 -11.00
CA GLY A 232 -11.10 19.66 -11.45
C GLY A 232 -12.23 20.17 -12.31
N SER A 233 -12.79 19.28 -13.12
CA SER A 233 -13.88 19.62 -14.01
C SER A 233 -14.68 18.36 -14.34
N GLY A 234 -15.84 18.55 -14.94
CA GLY A 234 -16.74 17.46 -15.27
C GLY A 234 -17.97 17.92 -16.00
N THR A 235 -18.77 16.95 -16.38
CA THR A 235 -20.06 17.19 -17.06
C THR A 235 -21.21 17.43 -16.08
N GLY A 236 -20.99 17.18 -14.78
CA GLY A 236 -22.05 17.10 -13.77
C GLY A 236 -22.92 15.85 -13.92
N THR A 237 -22.65 14.96 -14.88
CA THR A 237 -23.40 13.73 -15.12
C THR A 237 -22.47 12.58 -15.56
N GLY A 238 -21.81 11.91 -14.60
CA GLY A 238 -21.09 10.66 -14.84
C GLY A 238 -19.80 10.78 -15.67
N SER A 239 -19.16 11.94 -15.65
CA SER A 239 -17.78 12.09 -16.13
C SER A 239 -17.16 13.30 -15.43
N SER A 240 -16.24 13.01 -14.50
CA SER A 240 -15.44 13.98 -13.76
C SER A 240 -13.96 13.65 -13.93
N TYR A 241 -13.12 14.67 -13.88
CA TYR A 241 -11.68 14.50 -13.99
C TYR A 241 -10.91 15.50 -13.14
N LEU A 242 -9.73 15.06 -12.72
CA LEU A 242 -8.76 15.86 -12.02
C LEU A 242 -7.79 16.43 -13.06
N CYS A 243 -7.59 17.74 -13.07
CA CYS A 243 -6.62 18.37 -13.96
C CYS A 243 -5.21 18.14 -13.43
N MET A 244 -4.40 17.39 -14.15
CA MET A 244 -2.98 17.21 -13.87
C MET A 244 -2.21 18.44 -14.38
N TRP A 245 -0.91 18.55 -14.05
CA TRP A 245 -0.12 19.76 -14.31
C TRP A 245 -0.12 20.18 -15.79
N ASP A 246 -0.19 19.19 -16.68
CA ASP A 246 -0.21 19.34 -18.13
C ASP A 246 -1.62 19.40 -18.75
N SER A 247 -2.68 19.54 -17.94
CA SER A 247 -4.06 19.74 -18.40
C SER A 247 -4.16 20.87 -19.43
N GLY A 248 -4.89 20.63 -20.51
CA GLY A 248 -5.03 21.54 -21.64
C GLY A 248 -3.85 21.55 -22.62
N SER A 249 -2.69 21.04 -22.23
CA SER A 249 -1.54 20.84 -23.14
C SER A 249 -1.39 19.38 -23.61
N GLY A 250 -1.66 18.41 -22.73
CA GLY A 250 -1.55 16.97 -22.98
C GLY A 250 -0.15 16.52 -23.37
N GLU A 251 0.58 15.89 -22.46
CA GLU A 251 1.93 15.39 -22.74
C GLU A 251 2.03 13.86 -22.71
N SER A 252 3.13 13.34 -23.27
CA SER A 252 3.43 11.90 -23.25
C SER A 252 2.33 11.01 -23.86
N GLY A 253 1.56 11.55 -24.80
CA GLY A 253 0.44 10.86 -25.45
C GLY A 253 -0.84 10.80 -24.61
N GLN A 254 -0.91 11.57 -23.52
CA GLN A 254 -2.08 11.72 -22.67
C GLN A 254 -2.73 13.11 -22.88
N ASP A 255 -3.87 13.39 -22.24
CA ASP A 255 -4.66 14.62 -22.45
C ASP A 255 -4.50 15.68 -21.33
N GLY A 256 -3.72 15.34 -20.30
CA GLY A 256 -3.43 16.12 -19.11
C GLY A 256 -4.47 15.97 -17.98
N ASN A 257 -5.41 15.04 -18.07
CA ASN A 257 -6.49 14.86 -17.09
C ASN A 257 -6.57 13.41 -16.61
N LEU A 258 -6.83 13.22 -15.32
CA LEU A 258 -7.11 11.91 -14.75
C LEU A 258 -8.61 11.77 -14.52
N TYR A 259 -9.28 10.95 -15.34
CA TYR A 259 -10.73 10.76 -15.26
C TYR A 259 -11.13 9.79 -14.13
N ASP A 260 -12.37 9.91 -13.66
CA ASP A 260 -13.03 8.95 -12.77
C ASP A 260 -12.86 7.49 -13.21
N THR A 261 -13.18 7.21 -14.48
CA THR A 261 -13.05 5.91 -15.16
C THR A 261 -11.60 5.50 -15.45
N GLU A 262 -10.62 6.32 -15.12
CA GLU A 262 -9.22 5.92 -15.12
C GLU A 262 -8.72 5.66 -13.71
N LEU A 263 -9.10 6.51 -12.75
CA LEU A 263 -8.75 6.36 -11.34
C LEU A 263 -9.30 5.05 -10.78
N ASP A 264 -10.53 4.67 -11.11
CA ASP A 264 -11.18 3.43 -10.67
C ASP A 264 -10.36 2.18 -11.04
N ASN A 265 -9.75 2.14 -12.22
CA ASN A 265 -8.92 1.04 -12.69
C ASN A 265 -7.68 0.85 -11.81
N TYR A 266 -7.08 1.94 -11.32
CA TYR A 266 -5.95 1.87 -10.41
C TYR A 266 -6.41 1.46 -9.00
N VAL A 267 -7.44 2.14 -8.46
CA VAL A 267 -7.95 1.84 -7.11
C VAL A 267 -8.46 0.41 -7.02
N GLY A 268 -9.16 -0.08 -8.04
CA GLY A 268 -9.66 -1.45 -8.12
C GLY A 268 -8.55 -2.51 -8.20
N ALA A 269 -7.34 -2.11 -8.58
CA ALA A 269 -6.16 -2.99 -8.61
C ALA A 269 -5.36 -2.98 -7.29
N TRP A 270 -5.60 -2.04 -6.38
CA TRP A 270 -4.88 -1.96 -5.11
C TRP A 270 -5.29 -3.09 -4.18
N ALA A 271 -4.31 -3.86 -3.71
CA ALA A 271 -4.52 -4.96 -2.80
C ALA A 271 -4.61 -4.53 -1.33
N ALA A 272 -4.13 -3.33 -0.99
CA ALA A 272 -4.17 -2.66 0.31
C ALA A 272 -5.38 -3.02 1.17
N GLY A 273 -5.16 -3.23 2.47
CA GLY A 273 -6.20 -3.52 3.44
C GLY A 273 -7.10 -2.32 3.71
N GLU A 274 -6.50 -1.12 3.74
CA GLU A 274 -7.17 0.17 3.94
C GLU A 274 -6.72 1.15 2.86
N ILE A 275 -7.69 1.80 2.20
CA ILE A 275 -7.46 2.74 1.10
C ILE A 275 -8.13 4.07 1.44
N PHE A 276 -7.33 5.09 1.71
CA PHE A 276 -7.79 6.46 1.95
C PHE A 276 -7.65 7.32 0.69
N ILE A 277 -8.71 8.00 0.29
CA ILE A 277 -8.69 8.93 -0.85
C ILE A 277 -9.21 10.30 -0.42
N PHE A 278 -8.40 11.34 -0.62
CA PHE A 278 -8.76 12.73 -0.34
C PHE A 278 -8.64 13.57 -1.61
N ILE A 279 -9.75 14.20 -2.04
CA ILE A 279 -9.78 15.00 -3.28
C ILE A 279 -10.30 16.42 -3.00
N ASP A 280 -9.40 17.40 -3.09
CA ASP A 280 -9.72 18.83 -3.06
C ASP A 280 -9.66 19.43 -4.48
N HIS A 281 -10.56 18.94 -5.33
CA HIS A 281 -10.76 19.42 -6.70
C HIS A 281 -12.22 19.78 -6.92
N CYS A 282 -12.51 20.74 -7.80
CA CYS A 282 -13.90 20.97 -8.25
C CYS A 282 -14.47 19.72 -8.92
N TYR A 283 -15.80 19.55 -8.92
CA TYR A 283 -16.53 18.39 -9.47
C TYR A 283 -16.15 17.04 -8.84
N SER A 284 -15.39 17.03 -7.74
CA SER A 284 -14.75 15.83 -7.17
C SER A 284 -15.74 14.79 -6.64
N GLY A 285 -16.93 15.20 -6.20
CA GLY A 285 -17.97 14.24 -5.78
C GLY A 285 -18.41 13.30 -6.91
N GLY A 286 -18.15 13.65 -8.17
CA GLY A 286 -18.42 12.81 -9.32
C GLY A 286 -17.41 11.68 -9.53
N MET A 287 -16.32 11.63 -8.76
CA MET A 287 -15.39 10.51 -8.72
C MET A 287 -15.92 9.32 -7.89
N ILE A 288 -16.82 9.58 -6.93
CA ILE A 288 -17.34 8.60 -5.97
C ILE A 288 -18.07 7.41 -6.64
N PRO A 289 -18.95 7.60 -7.65
CA PRO A 289 -19.74 6.49 -8.20
C PRO A 289 -18.91 5.34 -8.77
N GLU A 290 -17.80 5.62 -9.46
CA GLU A 290 -16.93 4.58 -10.02
C GLU A 290 -16.16 3.84 -8.91
N ILE A 291 -15.68 4.57 -7.91
CA ILE A 291 -15.05 3.97 -6.71
C ILE A 291 -16.03 3.08 -5.94
N ALA A 292 -17.28 3.52 -5.80
CA ALA A 292 -18.32 2.78 -5.11
C ALA A 292 -18.75 1.50 -5.84
N ALA A 293 -18.48 1.41 -7.14
CA ALA A 293 -18.79 0.25 -7.97
C ALA A 293 -17.69 -0.83 -7.95
N LEU A 294 -16.52 -0.55 -7.36
CA LEU A 294 -15.39 -1.47 -7.34
C LEU A 294 -15.66 -2.73 -6.51
N SER A 295 -14.99 -3.83 -6.84
CA SER A 295 -15.08 -5.07 -6.07
C SER A 295 -14.39 -5.00 -4.71
N ASN A 296 -13.36 -4.15 -4.57
CA ASN A 296 -12.65 -3.87 -3.32
C ASN A 296 -13.21 -2.65 -2.56
N HIS A 297 -14.38 -2.12 -2.96
CA HIS A 297 -14.95 -0.89 -2.41
C HIS A 297 -15.02 -0.89 -0.87
N ALA A 298 -15.26 -2.04 -0.24
CA ALA A 298 -15.32 -2.19 1.21
C ALA A 298 -14.02 -1.82 1.96
N LYS A 299 -12.91 -1.60 1.25
CA LYS A 299 -11.63 -1.16 1.80
C LYS A 299 -11.40 0.34 1.67
N VAL A 300 -12.28 1.05 0.97
CA VAL A 300 -12.08 2.43 0.56
C VAL A 300 -12.88 3.37 1.46
N TYR A 301 -12.17 4.35 2.01
CA TYR A 301 -12.76 5.59 2.51
C TYR A 301 -12.32 6.74 1.62
N MET A 302 -13.28 7.54 1.17
CA MET A 302 -13.04 8.65 0.27
C MET A 302 -13.78 9.90 0.75
N THR A 303 -13.12 11.05 0.68
CA THR A 303 -13.78 12.34 0.87
C THR A 303 -13.41 13.33 -0.23
N THR A 304 -14.38 14.14 -0.64
CA THR A 304 -14.28 15.11 -1.71
C THR A 304 -14.74 16.49 -1.23
N THR A 305 -14.15 17.55 -1.77
CA THR A 305 -14.46 18.94 -1.37
C THR A 305 -15.86 19.41 -1.79
N CYS A 306 -16.47 18.79 -2.80
CA CYS A 306 -17.78 19.17 -3.33
C CYS A 306 -18.55 17.98 -3.95
N THR A 307 -19.77 18.23 -4.44
CA THR A 307 -20.58 17.28 -5.24
C THR A 307 -20.03 17.13 -6.66
N GLN A 308 -20.68 16.29 -7.47
CA GLN A 308 -20.33 16.03 -8.88
C GLN A 308 -20.39 17.25 -9.81
N ASP A 309 -20.98 18.35 -9.36
CA ASP A 309 -21.20 19.59 -10.11
C ASP A 309 -20.86 20.84 -9.30
N GLY A 310 -20.23 20.66 -8.13
CA GLY A 310 -19.82 21.73 -7.24
C GLY A 310 -18.37 22.19 -7.43
N TYR A 311 -17.99 23.19 -6.65
CA TYR A 311 -16.67 23.80 -6.65
C TYR A 311 -15.95 23.57 -5.31
N GLY A 312 -14.65 23.30 -5.42
CA GLY A 312 -13.71 23.50 -4.32
C GLY A 312 -13.26 24.97 -4.27
N TYR A 313 -12.73 25.40 -3.11
CA TYR A 313 -12.32 26.79 -2.90
C TYR A 313 -10.96 26.86 -2.25
N ASP A 314 -10.15 27.80 -2.70
CA ASP A 314 -8.98 28.28 -1.96
C ASP A 314 -9.46 29.14 -0.76
N ASP A 315 -8.86 28.95 0.41
CA ASP A 315 -9.06 29.77 1.61
C ASP A 315 -7.79 30.59 1.92
N PRO A 316 -7.73 31.85 1.43
CA PRO A 316 -6.59 32.73 1.68
C PRO A 316 -6.35 33.06 3.16
N THR A 317 -7.35 32.89 4.03
CA THR A 317 -7.19 33.19 5.45
C THR A 317 -6.34 32.13 6.14
N HIS A 318 -6.39 30.89 5.63
CA HIS A 318 -5.66 29.76 6.15
C HIS A 318 -4.48 29.34 5.26
N GLN A 319 -4.42 29.81 4.01
CA GLN A 319 -3.41 29.45 3.00
C GLN A 319 -3.47 27.96 2.62
N ASN A 320 -4.68 27.48 2.36
CA ASN A 320 -4.98 26.10 2.00
C ASN A 320 -6.16 26.08 1.02
N GLY A 321 -6.40 24.94 0.36
CA GLY A 321 -7.73 24.54 -0.05
C GLY A 321 -8.65 24.47 1.17
N ALA A 322 -9.86 25.00 1.04
CA ALA A 322 -10.82 25.10 2.13
C ALA A 322 -11.07 23.72 2.73
N TRP A 323 -11.31 22.69 1.91
CA TRP A 323 -11.58 21.37 2.45
C TRP A 323 -10.34 20.74 3.10
N THR A 324 -9.17 20.94 2.52
CA THR A 324 -7.90 20.56 3.16
C THR A 324 -7.77 21.18 4.56
N TYR A 325 -7.99 22.49 4.69
CA TYR A 325 -7.95 23.15 6.00
C TYR A 325 -8.98 22.57 6.98
N TYR A 326 -10.26 22.48 6.58
CA TYR A 326 -11.32 22.07 7.51
C TYR A 326 -11.17 20.60 7.94
N PHE A 327 -10.83 19.71 7.01
CA PHE A 327 -10.69 18.28 7.30
C PHE A 327 -9.39 18.00 8.06
N LEU A 328 -8.25 18.43 7.53
CA LEU A 328 -6.94 18.12 8.10
C LEU A 328 -6.62 19.00 9.30
N GLN A 329 -6.50 20.32 9.08
CA GLN A 329 -5.97 21.22 10.09
C GLN A 329 -6.98 21.48 11.21
N TYR A 330 -8.23 21.81 10.89
CA TYR A 330 -9.29 22.10 11.86
C TYR A 330 -9.84 20.83 12.51
N GLY A 331 -10.06 19.77 11.73
CA GLY A 331 -10.56 18.49 12.19
C GLY A 331 -9.48 17.61 12.83
N LEU A 332 -8.73 16.85 12.01
CA LEU A 332 -7.79 15.83 12.47
C LEU A 332 -6.75 16.37 13.44
N ILE A 333 -6.13 17.50 13.11
CA ILE A 333 -5.03 18.06 13.90
C ILE A 333 -5.56 18.83 15.11
N ASN A 334 -6.37 19.88 14.90
CA ASN A 334 -6.74 20.79 16.00
C ASN A 334 -7.81 20.23 16.94
N HIS A 335 -8.85 19.58 16.40
CA HIS A 335 -9.93 19.04 17.23
C HIS A 335 -9.57 17.68 17.82
N TYR A 336 -9.12 16.74 16.97
CA TYR A 336 -8.81 15.38 17.39
C TYR A 336 -7.37 15.21 17.89
N GLY A 337 -6.55 16.26 17.85
CA GLY A 337 -5.22 16.27 18.43
C GLY A 337 -4.26 15.30 17.73
N SER A 338 -4.43 15.10 16.42
CA SER A 338 -3.61 14.17 15.64
C SER A 338 -3.65 12.73 16.15
N ASN A 339 -4.78 12.32 16.76
CA ASN A 339 -4.93 10.98 17.31
C ASN A 339 -5.08 9.94 16.17
N PRO A 340 -4.19 8.95 16.06
CA PRO A 340 -4.25 7.95 14.97
C PRO A 340 -5.46 7.02 15.07
N ASN A 341 -6.18 7.01 16.19
CA ASN A 341 -7.42 6.24 16.34
C ASN A 341 -8.68 7.03 15.97
N THR A 342 -8.54 8.27 15.48
CA THR A 342 -9.67 9.09 15.05
C THR A 342 -10.33 8.43 13.85
N LEU A 343 -11.65 8.27 13.94
CA LEU A 343 -12.45 7.78 12.82
C LEU A 343 -12.61 8.89 11.78
N MET A 344 -12.39 8.58 10.51
CA MET A 344 -12.48 9.58 9.44
C MET A 344 -13.89 10.13 9.30
N GLU A 345 -14.92 9.31 9.53
CA GLU A 345 -16.34 9.73 9.55
C GLU A 345 -16.58 10.78 10.64
N SER A 346 -15.99 10.57 11.83
CA SER A 346 -16.11 11.54 12.93
C SER A 346 -15.39 12.86 12.64
N CYS A 347 -14.29 12.80 11.89
CA CYS A 347 -13.60 13.99 11.39
C CYS A 347 -14.43 14.71 10.33
N PHE A 348 -14.98 13.96 9.38
CA PHE A 348 -15.83 14.48 8.32
C PHE A 348 -17.03 15.23 8.90
N ASP A 349 -17.78 14.61 9.81
CA ASP A 349 -18.94 15.23 10.48
C ASP A 349 -18.57 16.55 11.18
N TYR A 350 -17.44 16.57 11.87
CA TYR A 350 -16.97 17.75 12.61
C TYR A 350 -16.51 18.87 11.66
N ALA A 351 -15.74 18.52 10.63
CA ALA A 351 -15.25 19.46 9.62
C ALA A 351 -16.40 20.05 8.81
N LEU A 352 -17.33 19.19 8.36
CA LEU A 352 -18.51 19.59 7.59
C LEU A 352 -19.40 20.56 8.36
N ALA A 353 -19.59 20.36 9.66
CA ALA A 353 -20.39 21.25 10.50
C ALA A 353 -19.82 22.68 10.59
N ALA A 354 -18.52 22.85 10.33
CA ALA A 354 -17.84 24.15 10.31
C ALA A 354 -17.59 24.68 8.90
N TYR A 355 -17.81 23.87 7.87
CA TYR A 355 -17.50 24.24 6.49
C TYR A 355 -18.41 25.38 5.99
N PRO A 356 -17.85 26.45 5.40
CA PRO A 356 -18.62 27.66 5.12
C PRO A 356 -19.46 27.60 3.83
N TYR A 357 -19.23 26.57 3.00
CA TYR A 357 -19.93 26.37 1.72
C TYR A 357 -20.99 25.27 1.83
N SER A 358 -22.00 25.32 0.97
CA SER A 358 -23.14 24.40 1.01
C SER A 358 -23.78 24.24 -0.38
N GLY A 359 -24.74 23.33 -0.52
CA GLY A 359 -25.34 23.01 -1.82
C GLY A 359 -24.43 22.10 -2.63
N GLY A 360 -24.18 22.42 -3.91
CA GLY A 360 -23.22 21.67 -4.73
C GLY A 360 -21.80 21.71 -4.18
N ASP A 361 -21.45 22.78 -3.47
CA ASP A 361 -20.12 22.96 -2.91
C ASP A 361 -19.96 22.31 -1.51
N THR A 362 -20.86 21.38 -1.16
CA THR A 362 -20.80 20.65 0.10
C THR A 362 -19.85 19.46 -0.05
N PRO A 363 -18.87 19.28 0.86
CA PRO A 363 -18.03 18.09 0.88
C PRO A 363 -18.87 16.81 0.90
N GLN A 364 -18.35 15.75 0.30
CA GLN A 364 -18.97 14.42 0.33
C GLN A 364 -18.02 13.41 0.97
N GLU A 365 -18.60 12.38 1.56
CA GLU A 365 -17.88 11.20 2.03
C GLU A 365 -18.45 9.95 1.37
N TYR A 366 -17.59 8.95 1.21
CA TYR A 366 -17.93 7.60 0.85
C TYR A 366 -17.13 6.64 1.73
N ASP A 367 -17.84 5.83 2.49
CA ASP A 367 -17.28 4.71 3.24
C ASP A 367 -17.85 3.40 2.66
N GLY A 368 -16.99 2.59 2.06
CA GLY A 368 -17.38 1.32 1.49
C GLY A 368 -17.76 0.25 2.50
N ASN A 369 -17.45 0.44 3.79
CA ASN A 369 -17.78 -0.48 4.88
C ASN A 369 -18.27 0.24 6.15
N THR A 370 -19.49 0.75 6.07
CA THR A 370 -20.21 1.38 7.21
C THR A 370 -20.40 0.53 8.47
N SER A 371 -19.99 -0.74 8.48
CA SER A 371 -20.02 -1.58 9.70
C SER A 371 -18.78 -1.41 10.58
N VAL A 372 -17.70 -0.82 10.06
CA VAL A 372 -16.43 -0.59 10.75
C VAL A 372 -15.94 0.80 10.37
N GLY A 373 -15.73 1.70 11.34
CA GLY A 373 -15.21 3.03 11.03
C GLY A 373 -13.77 3.00 10.53
N PHE A 374 -13.45 3.88 9.58
CA PHE A 374 -12.14 3.96 8.93
C PHE A 374 -11.13 4.78 9.73
N LYS A 375 -9.86 4.38 9.70
CA LYS A 375 -8.73 5.07 10.35
C LYS A 375 -7.58 5.22 9.38
N LEU A 376 -6.70 6.18 9.65
CA LEU A 376 -5.51 6.49 8.86
C LEU A 376 -4.23 5.95 9.52
#